data_AF-A0A2A2G7T4-F1
#
_entry.id   AF-A0A2A2G7T4-F1
#
_cell.length_a   1.000
_cell.length_b   1.000
_cell.length_c   1.000
_cell.angle_alpha   90.00
_cell.angle_beta   90.00
_cell.angle_gamma   90.00
#
_symmetry.space_group_name_H-M   'P 1'
#
loop_
_entity.id
_entity.type
_entity.pdbx_description
1 polymer ?
#
loop_
_entity_poly.entity_id
_entity_poly.type
_entity_poly.pdbx_seq_one_letter_code
_entity_poly.pdbx_strand_id
1 'polypeptide(L)'
;MIDKIRDNLKYIFPVLIIIVIIGLVLSRMYQPKPAVPTPEVQISAAEAVNYIGTPAKVCGNVVSADYIREIDGNPTFLNFEKPYPSQLFTAVIWEEDRSKWSSPPQQKFAKGHICVIGIVEMHERTPQIIVKEPEQIEFQKN
;
A
#
# COMPACT_ATOMS: atom_id res chain seq x y z
N MET A 1 43.24 41.31 -6.40
CA MET A 1 41.96 40.74 -6.91
C MET A 1 41.89 39.22 -6.72
N ILE A 2 43.00 38.50 -6.92
CA ILE A 2 43.10 37.03 -6.77
C ILE A 2 42.97 36.57 -5.31
N ASP A 3 43.51 37.31 -4.33
CA ASP A 3 43.45 36.90 -2.92
C ASP A 3 42.03 36.90 -2.33
N LYS A 4 41.17 37.84 -2.76
CA LYS A 4 39.77 37.92 -2.33
C LYS A 4 38.93 36.74 -2.81
N ILE A 5 39.30 36.12 -3.94
CA ILE A 5 38.67 34.92 -4.48
C ILE A 5 39.09 33.70 -3.64
N ARG A 6 40.36 33.60 -3.27
CA ARG A 6 40.90 32.50 -2.44
C ARG A 6 40.27 32.45 -1.05
N ASP A 7 39.97 33.60 -0.45
CA ASP A 7 39.34 33.65 0.87
C ASP A 7 37.86 33.23 0.84
N ASN A 8 37.10 33.58 -0.21
CA ASN A 8 35.75 33.05 -0.40
C ASN A 8 35.76 31.54 -0.71
N LEU A 9 36.77 31.06 -1.44
CA LEU A 9 36.90 29.65 -1.82
C LEU A 9 37.06 28.71 -0.60
N LYS A 10 37.68 29.20 0.49
CA LYS A 10 37.79 28.47 1.76
C LYS A 10 36.43 28.18 2.41
N TYR A 11 35.42 29.01 2.18
CA TYR A 11 34.07 28.81 2.73
C TYR A 11 33.14 28.12 1.73
N ILE A 12 33.38 28.27 0.43
CA ILE A 12 32.58 27.64 -0.62
C ILE A 12 32.74 26.11 -0.62
N PHE A 13 33.98 25.60 -0.53
CA PHE A 13 34.24 24.16 -0.52
C PHE A 13 33.54 23.40 0.62
N PRO A 14 33.66 23.81 1.91
CA PRO A 14 32.96 23.11 2.99
C PRO A 14 31.44 23.23 2.87
N VAL A 15 30.91 24.36 2.40
CA VAL A 15 29.46 24.51 2.14
C VAL A 15 28.99 23.57 1.04
N LEU A 16 29.74 23.43 -0.06
CA LEU A 16 29.43 22.46 -1.12
C LEU A 16 29.47 21.02 -0.59
N ILE A 17 30.47 20.68 0.23
CA ILE A 17 30.57 19.36 0.85
C ILE A 17 29.37 19.08 1.76
N ILE A 18 28.93 20.08 2.54
CA ILE A 18 27.74 19.96 3.39
C ILE A 18 26.48 19.76 2.55
N ILE A 19 26.30 20.51 1.46
CA ILE A 19 25.14 20.36 0.57
C ILE A 19 25.13 18.97 -0.07
N VAL A 20 26.28 18.47 -0.51
CA VAL A 20 26.40 17.11 -1.07
C VAL A 20 26.09 16.05 0.00
N ILE A 21 26.62 16.19 1.22
CA ILE A 21 26.32 15.29 2.33
C ILE A 21 24.82 15.31 2.67
N ILE A 22 24.20 16.48 2.75
CA ILE A 22 22.77 16.61 2.99
C ILE A 22 21.98 15.93 1.87
N GLY A 23 22.35 16.16 0.61
CA GLY A 23 21.72 15.50 -0.54
C GLY A 23 21.82 13.97 -0.47
N LEU A 24 22.99 13.44 -0.11
CA LEU A 24 23.22 12.00 0.04
C LEU A 24 22.47 11.38 1.24
N VAL A 25 22.31 12.14 2.32
CA VAL A 25 21.51 11.71 3.48
C VAL A 25 20.03 11.73 3.13
N LEU A 26 19.53 12.83 2.53
CA LEU A 26 18.14 12.97 2.11
C LEU A 26 17.73 11.92 1.07
N SER A 27 18.62 11.57 0.14
CA SER A 27 18.34 10.52 -0.85
C SER A 27 18.16 9.13 -0.23
N ARG A 28 18.73 8.88 0.96
CA ARG A 28 18.54 7.62 1.71
C ARG A 28 17.25 7.62 2.53
N MET A 29 16.75 8.80 2.89
CA MET A 29 15.50 8.93 3.65
C MET A 29 14.26 8.97 2.75
N TYR A 30 14.38 9.51 1.53
CA TYR A 30 13.26 9.58 0.60
C TYR A 30 13.01 8.21 -0.04
N GLN A 31 11.99 7.50 0.43
CA GLN A 31 11.45 6.34 -0.27
C GLN A 31 10.28 6.79 -1.15
N PRO A 32 10.29 6.47 -2.46
CA PRO A 32 9.15 6.75 -3.32
C PRO A 32 7.97 5.90 -2.85
N LYS A 33 6.79 6.52 -2.79
CA LYS A 33 5.52 5.81 -2.55
C LYS A 33 5.36 4.70 -3.60
N PRO A 34 5.01 3.46 -3.20
CA PRO A 34 4.70 2.40 -4.15
C PRO A 34 3.63 2.87 -5.14
N ALA A 35 3.89 2.69 -6.43
CA ALA A 35 2.89 2.99 -7.45
C ALA A 35 1.73 2.00 -7.33
N VAL A 36 0.49 2.50 -7.28
CA VAL A 36 -0.70 1.67 -7.41
C VAL A 36 -0.74 1.15 -8.85
N PRO A 37 -0.80 -0.18 -9.08
CA PRO A 37 -0.92 -0.73 -10.42
C PRO A 37 -2.15 -0.16 -11.12
N THR A 38 -2.03 0.19 -12.41
CA THR A 38 -3.20 0.54 -13.21
C THR A 38 -4.00 -0.75 -13.44
N PRO A 39 -5.25 -0.84 -12.98
CA PRO A 39 -6.03 -2.06 -13.15
C PRO A 39 -6.35 -2.25 -14.64
N GLU A 40 -6.10 -3.46 -15.15
CA GLU A 40 -6.47 -3.83 -16.53
C GLU A 40 -7.97 -4.14 -16.64
N VAL A 41 -8.56 -4.62 -15.55
CA VAL A 41 -9.95 -5.07 -15.50
C VAL A 41 -10.60 -4.68 -14.17
N GLN A 42 -11.89 -4.42 -14.19
CA GLN A 42 -12.74 -4.34 -13.01
C GLN A 42 -13.63 -5.59 -12.95
N ILE A 43 -13.58 -6.30 -11.83
CA ILE A 43 -14.26 -7.59 -11.63
C ILE A 43 -14.92 -7.65 -10.25
N SER A 44 -15.87 -8.55 -10.09
CA SER A 44 -16.42 -8.87 -8.77
C SER A 44 -15.47 -9.73 -7.94
N ALA A 45 -15.64 -9.70 -6.61
CA ALA A 45 -14.94 -10.61 -5.69
C ALA A 45 -15.11 -12.09 -6.06
N ALA A 46 -16.27 -12.49 -6.61
CA ALA A 46 -16.54 -13.86 -7.04
C ALA A 46 -15.74 -14.27 -8.28
N GLU A 47 -15.37 -13.32 -9.14
CA GLU A 47 -14.62 -13.57 -10.37
C GLU A 47 -13.11 -13.56 -10.15
N ALA A 48 -12.62 -13.05 -9.02
CA ALA A 48 -11.20 -12.84 -8.73
C ALA A 48 -10.33 -14.09 -8.96
N VAL A 49 -10.86 -15.29 -8.70
CA VAL A 49 -10.16 -16.56 -8.92
C VAL A 49 -9.72 -16.78 -10.37
N ASN A 50 -10.39 -16.16 -11.34
CA ASN A 50 -10.07 -16.30 -12.76
C ASN A 50 -8.98 -15.32 -13.24
N TYR A 51 -8.51 -14.41 -12.38
CA TYR A 51 -7.60 -13.31 -12.72
C TYR A 51 -6.29 -13.32 -11.91
N ILE A 52 -5.87 -14.50 -11.43
CA ILE A 52 -4.61 -14.64 -10.70
C ILE A 52 -3.42 -14.18 -11.55
N GLY A 53 -2.57 -13.34 -10.98
CA GLY A 53 -1.40 -12.73 -11.63
C GLY A 53 -1.71 -11.44 -12.40
N THR A 54 -2.98 -11.04 -12.51
CA THR A 54 -3.39 -9.84 -13.25
C THR A 54 -3.61 -8.64 -12.31
N PRO A 55 -3.19 -7.43 -12.69
CA PRO A 55 -3.62 -6.20 -12.03
C PRO A 55 -5.11 -5.96 -12.26
N ALA A 56 -5.91 -6.07 -11.20
CA ALA A 56 -7.36 -5.91 -11.27
C ALA A 56 -7.88 -4.95 -10.20
N LYS A 57 -9.06 -4.39 -10.46
CA LYS A 57 -9.92 -3.72 -9.49
C LYS A 57 -11.04 -4.68 -9.08
N VAL A 58 -10.92 -5.26 -7.89
CA VAL A 58 -11.86 -6.26 -7.37
C VAL A 58 -12.87 -5.56 -6.46
N CYS A 59 -14.14 -5.58 -6.81
CA CYS A 59 -15.22 -4.94 -6.04
C CYS A 59 -16.11 -5.97 -5.35
N GLY A 60 -16.59 -5.64 -4.15
CA GLY A 60 -17.56 -6.48 -3.42
C GLY A 60 -17.84 -6.01 -2.00
N ASN A 61 -18.63 -6.81 -1.29
CA ASN A 61 -19.06 -6.53 0.08
C ASN A 61 -18.08 -7.10 1.10
N VAL A 62 -17.51 -6.24 1.96
CA VAL A 62 -16.72 -6.68 3.10
C VAL A 62 -17.65 -7.16 4.21
N VAL A 63 -17.68 -8.47 4.43
CA VAL A 63 -18.56 -9.08 5.44
C VAL A 63 -17.85 -9.37 6.76
N SER A 64 -16.52 -9.51 6.74
CA SER A 64 -15.69 -9.54 7.96
C SER A 64 -14.41 -8.71 7.78
N ALA A 65 -13.97 -8.09 8.87
CA ALA A 65 -12.79 -7.23 8.89
C ALA A 65 -12.05 -7.45 10.21
N ASP A 66 -10.93 -8.15 10.17
CA ASP A 66 -10.30 -8.74 11.34
C ASP A 66 -8.80 -8.42 11.37
N TYR A 67 -8.32 -7.84 12.48
CA TYR A 67 -6.89 -7.64 12.73
C TYR A 67 -6.41 -8.71 13.69
N ILE A 68 -5.48 -9.55 13.25
CA ILE A 68 -5.05 -10.75 13.97
C ILE A 68 -3.60 -10.56 14.40
N ARG A 69 -3.35 -10.45 15.71
CA ARG A 69 -2.00 -10.21 16.29
C ARG A 69 -1.21 -11.50 16.47
N GLU A 70 -1.89 -12.64 16.36
CA GLU A 70 -1.34 -13.97 16.58
C GLU A 70 -0.71 -14.54 15.29
N ILE A 71 -0.95 -13.91 14.14
CA ILE A 71 -0.34 -14.27 12.85
C ILE A 71 0.86 -13.35 12.61
N ASP A 72 1.97 -13.94 12.16
CA ASP A 72 3.20 -13.19 11.86
C ASP A 72 2.94 -12.04 10.88
N GLY A 73 3.53 -10.88 11.17
CA GLY A 73 3.24 -9.63 10.44
C GLY A 73 1.94 -8.91 10.81
N ASN A 74 1.17 -9.43 11.77
CA ASN A 74 -0.10 -8.89 12.28
C ASN A 74 -1.06 -8.39 11.16
N PRO A 75 -1.54 -9.27 10.29
CA PRO A 75 -2.36 -8.86 9.15
C PRO A 75 -3.75 -8.36 9.58
N THR A 76 -4.29 -7.50 8.74
CA THR A 76 -5.71 -7.15 8.70
C THR A 76 -6.33 -7.80 7.48
N PHE A 77 -7.32 -8.65 7.69
CA PHE A 77 -8.09 -9.27 6.63
C PHE A 77 -9.40 -8.54 6.43
N LEU A 78 -9.69 -8.14 5.19
CA LEU A 78 -11.00 -7.70 4.75
C LEU A 78 -11.57 -8.80 3.85
N ASN A 79 -12.54 -9.55 4.35
CA ASN A 79 -13.08 -10.73 3.68
C ASN A 79 -14.37 -10.40 2.93
N PHE A 80 -14.42 -10.78 1.66
CA PHE A 80 -15.48 -10.40 0.74
C PHE A 80 -16.51 -11.52 0.56
N GLU A 81 -17.78 -11.12 0.48
CA GLU A 81 -19.00 -11.92 0.22
C GLU A 81 -19.35 -12.98 1.27
N LYS A 82 -18.36 -13.67 1.83
CA LYS A 82 -18.53 -14.68 2.89
C LYS A 82 -17.47 -14.48 3.97
N PRO A 83 -17.79 -14.77 5.24
CA PRO A 83 -16.80 -14.67 6.31
C PRO A 83 -15.74 -15.77 6.18
N TYR A 84 -14.64 -15.61 6.90
CA TYR A 84 -13.64 -16.66 7.06
C TYR A 84 -14.27 -17.97 7.60
N PRO A 85 -13.87 -19.15 7.09
CA PRO A 85 -12.86 -19.44 6.05
C PRO A 85 -13.42 -19.60 4.63
N SER A 86 -14.62 -19.10 4.35
CA SER A 86 -15.35 -19.35 3.08
C SER A 86 -15.42 -18.13 2.16
N GLN A 87 -14.68 -17.08 2.46
CA GLN A 87 -14.60 -15.84 1.68
C GLN A 87 -14.19 -16.10 0.23
N LEU A 88 -14.77 -15.33 -0.69
CA LEU A 88 -14.47 -15.48 -2.12
C LEU A 88 -13.22 -14.69 -2.53
N PHE A 89 -12.88 -13.66 -1.77
CA PHE A 89 -11.71 -12.81 -1.97
C PHE A 89 -11.32 -12.16 -0.64
N THR A 90 -10.03 -11.87 -0.46
CA THR A 90 -9.51 -11.17 0.73
C THR A 90 -8.60 -10.00 0.33
N ALA A 91 -8.83 -8.83 0.89
CA ALA A 91 -7.79 -7.79 0.90
C ALA A 91 -6.98 -7.88 2.19
N VAL A 92 -5.65 -7.91 2.07
CA VAL A 92 -4.72 -8.07 3.19
C VAL A 92 -3.95 -6.77 3.40
N ILE A 93 -3.99 -6.22 4.61
CA ILE A 93 -3.20 -5.05 5.02
C ILE A 93 -2.26 -5.46 6.15
N TRP A 94 -0.96 -5.46 5.90
CA TRP A 94 0.07 -5.81 6.88
C TRP A 94 0.30 -4.69 7.90
N GLU A 95 0.85 -5.02 9.08
CA GLU A 95 1.12 -4.05 10.16
C GLU A 95 1.91 -2.82 9.69
N GLU A 96 2.94 -3.04 8.86
CA GLU A 96 3.80 -1.98 8.31
C GLU A 96 3.01 -0.93 7.52
N ASP A 97 1.90 -1.31 6.90
CA ASP A 97 1.04 -0.44 6.10
C ASP A 97 -0.14 0.15 6.89
N ARG A 98 -0.43 -0.36 8.11
CA ARG A 98 -1.58 0.08 8.93
C ARG A 98 -1.46 1.54 9.38
N SER A 99 -0.25 2.05 9.59
CA SER A 99 -0.01 3.42 10.04
C SER A 99 -0.39 4.49 9.00
N LYS A 100 -0.53 4.11 7.72
CA LYS A 100 -0.89 5.00 6.61
C LYS A 100 -2.38 5.40 6.61
N TRP A 101 -3.18 4.74 7.45
CA TRP A 101 -4.63 4.93 7.50
C TRP A 101 -5.04 5.91 8.60
N SER A 102 -5.98 6.81 8.29
CA SER A 102 -6.54 7.77 9.25
C SER A 102 -7.34 7.13 10.40
N SER A 103 -7.76 5.88 10.23
CA SER A 103 -8.50 5.07 11.20
C SER A 103 -8.14 3.60 11.00
N PRO A 104 -8.29 2.74 12.04
CA PRO A 104 -8.00 1.32 11.92
C PRO A 104 -8.76 0.70 10.73
N PRO A 105 -8.07 0.05 9.76
CA PRO A 105 -8.73 -0.45 8.54
C PRO A 105 -9.91 -1.38 8.82
N GLN A 106 -9.79 -2.21 9.85
CA GLN A 106 -10.87 -3.13 10.24
C GLN A 106 -12.14 -2.41 10.70
N GLN A 107 -12.02 -1.20 11.25
CA GLN A 107 -13.17 -0.37 11.64
C GLN A 107 -13.69 0.42 10.44
N LYS A 108 -12.78 0.94 9.60
CA LYS A 108 -13.10 1.79 8.45
C LYS A 108 -13.91 1.05 7.38
N PHE A 109 -13.58 -0.22 7.14
CA PHE A 109 -14.13 -1.01 6.03
C PHE A 109 -15.14 -2.07 6.47
N ALA A 110 -15.42 -2.19 7.76
CA ALA A 110 -16.43 -3.11 8.24
C ALA A 110 -17.78 -2.85 7.55
N LYS A 111 -18.34 -3.88 6.91
CA LYS A 111 -19.65 -3.83 6.23
C LYS A 111 -19.74 -2.82 5.08
N GLY A 112 -18.61 -2.43 4.49
CA GLY A 112 -18.56 -1.55 3.33
C GLY A 112 -18.64 -2.31 2.01
N HIS A 113 -19.21 -1.66 0.99
CA HIS A 113 -19.04 -2.06 -0.41
C HIS A 113 -17.86 -1.27 -1.00
N ILE A 114 -16.75 -1.96 -1.27
CA ILE A 114 -15.49 -1.34 -1.68
C ILE A 114 -14.89 -2.03 -2.90
N CYS A 115 -13.99 -1.32 -3.57
CA CYS A 115 -13.13 -1.86 -4.63
C CYS A 115 -11.67 -1.81 -4.19
N VAL A 116 -10.92 -2.88 -4.47
CA VAL A 116 -9.51 -3.04 -4.12
C VAL A 116 -8.68 -3.22 -5.38
N ILE A 117 -7.63 -2.43 -5.53
CA ILE A 117 -6.77 -2.39 -6.72
C ILE A 117 -5.42 -3.01 -6.40
N GLY A 118 -4.99 -3.96 -7.22
CA GLY A 118 -3.68 -4.60 -7.09
C GLY A 118 -3.57 -5.87 -7.92
N ILE A 119 -2.46 -6.59 -7.75
CA ILE A 119 -2.26 -7.90 -8.37
C ILE A 119 -3.07 -8.93 -7.59
N VAL A 120 -3.91 -9.69 -8.27
CA VAL A 120 -4.64 -10.79 -7.63
C VAL A 120 -3.69 -11.97 -7.45
N GLU A 121 -3.50 -12.39 -6.20
CA GLU A 121 -2.62 -13.50 -5.83
C GLU A 121 -3.45 -14.64 -5.23
N MET A 122 -2.99 -15.88 -5.34
CA MET A 122 -3.63 -17.02 -4.69
C MET A 122 -2.92 -17.33 -3.38
N HIS A 123 -3.66 -17.39 -2.27
CA HIS A 123 -3.13 -17.78 -0.96
C HIS A 123 -4.08 -18.77 -0.27
N GLU A 124 -3.59 -19.96 0.06
CA GLU A 124 -4.35 -21.04 0.73
C GLU A 124 -5.73 -21.37 0.11
N ARG A 125 -5.84 -21.20 -1.22
CA ARG A 125 -7.05 -21.38 -2.06
C ARG A 125 -8.03 -20.20 -2.10
N THR A 126 -7.65 -19.06 -1.53
CA THR A 126 -8.41 -17.82 -1.62
C THR A 126 -7.65 -16.79 -2.46
N PRO A 127 -8.29 -16.18 -3.48
CA PRO A 127 -7.69 -15.06 -4.19
C PRO A 127 -7.62 -13.83 -3.28
N GLN A 128 -6.52 -13.08 -3.33
CA GLN A 128 -6.27 -11.93 -2.47
C GLN A 128 -5.55 -10.80 -3.20
N ILE A 129 -5.63 -9.59 -2.64
CA ILE A 129 -4.75 -8.46 -2.99
C ILE A 129 -4.07 -7.98 -1.71
N ILE A 130 -2.75 -7.80 -1.76
CA ILE A 130 -1.99 -7.11 -0.72
C ILE A 130 -2.13 -5.60 -0.93
N VAL A 131 -2.64 -4.92 0.09
CA VAL A 131 -2.90 -3.49 0.11
C VAL A 131 -1.80 -2.79 0.91
N LYS A 132 -0.96 -2.04 0.20
CA LYS A 132 0.17 -1.28 0.74
C LYS A 132 -0.12 0.20 0.92
N GLU A 133 -1.04 0.74 0.12
CA GLU A 133 -1.38 2.17 0.11
C GLU A 133 -2.90 2.39 0.21
N PRO A 134 -3.37 3.42 0.96
CA PRO A 134 -4.79 3.71 1.09
C PRO A 134 -5.54 3.91 -0.23
N GLU A 135 -4.87 4.42 -1.25
CA GLU A 135 -5.39 4.70 -2.59
C GLU A 135 -5.73 3.43 -3.38
N GLN A 136 -5.28 2.26 -2.92
CA GLN A 136 -5.70 0.98 -3.49
C GLN A 136 -7.14 0.61 -3.11
N ILE A 137 -7.75 1.28 -2.11
CA ILE A 137 -9.12 1.01 -1.70
C ILE A 137 -10.01 2.21 -1.95
N GLU A 138 -11.09 1.98 -2.67
CA GLU A 138 -12.13 2.97 -2.95
C GLU A 138 -13.47 2.48 -2.42
N PHE A 139 -14.24 3.36 -1.77
CA PHE A 139 -15.66 3.09 -1.53
C PHE A 139 -16.39 3.15 -2.87
N GLN A 140 -17.19 2.13 -3.16
CA GLN A 140 -18.03 2.16 -4.34
C GLN A 140 -19.11 3.22 -4.16
N LYS A 141 -19.13 4.21 -5.05
CA LYS A 141 -20.21 5.20 -5.11
C LYS A 141 -21.42 4.53 -5.77
N ASN A 142 -22.55 4.54 -5.08
CA ASN A 142 -23.85 4.26 -5.70
C ASN A 142 -24.20 5.32 -6.73
#